data_AF-A0A934BGU3-F1
#
_entry.id   AF-A0A934BGU3-F1
#
_cell.length_a   1.000
_cell.length_b   1.000
_cell.length_c   1.000
_cell.angle_alpha   90.00
_cell.angle_beta   90.00
_cell.angle_gamma   90.00
#
_symmetry.space_group_name_H-M   'P 1'
#
loop_
_entity.id
_entity.type
_entity.pdbx_description
1 polymer ?
#
loop_
_entity_poly.entity_id
_entity_poly.type
_entity_poly.pdbx_seq_one_letter_code
_entity_poly.pdbx_strand_id
1 'polypeptide(L)'
;MAKREYNFTDIEGKWQGFWEGCGLFHTNETGTKDKFYCLVMFPYPSGTLHVGHGRNYIIGDVVSRYKIMKGYNVLSPIGWDAFGLPAENAAIKGGSHPAAWTKNNIKAMKRQLHRWGVGYDWDRELTSCNPDYYKWTQWIFLKLYENNLAYKKKAAVNWCPSCATVLANEQVVEGCCERCDTPVRQRDLEQWFFRISQYAQKLLDDIVLLDGWPERVKTMQANWIGRSEGASINFKLEDSGKILPCFTTRPDTLYGVTFVSLAPEHPIIGELVSGSPQEKAVMDFVERARNQGMVERTAEGTEKEGIFTGKYVINLVNN
;
A
#
# COMPACT_ATOMS: atom_id res chain seq x y z
N MET A 1 51.14 1.98 -32.11
CA MET A 1 50.21 3.04 -31.65
C MET A 1 49.91 2.78 -30.18
N ALA A 2 50.26 3.69 -29.27
CA ALA A 2 49.90 3.56 -27.87
C ALA A 2 48.36 3.53 -27.76
N LYS A 3 47.81 2.53 -27.05
CA LYS A 3 46.37 2.43 -26.78
C LYS A 3 45.98 3.66 -25.96
N ARG A 4 45.25 4.59 -26.58
CA ARG A 4 44.72 5.76 -25.87
C ARG A 4 43.72 5.25 -24.84
N GLU A 5 44.01 5.46 -23.56
CA GLU A 5 43.16 5.00 -22.47
C GLU A 5 41.85 5.80 -22.44
N TYR A 6 40.73 5.12 -22.17
CA TYR A 6 39.42 5.77 -22.08
C TYR A 6 39.32 6.53 -20.75
N ASN A 7 39.54 7.84 -20.78
CA ASN A 7 39.40 8.69 -19.60
C ASN A 7 37.94 9.15 -19.41
N PHE A 8 37.15 8.33 -18.70
CA PHE A 8 35.75 8.64 -18.41
C PHE A 8 35.58 9.93 -17.59
N THR A 9 36.53 10.27 -16.70
CA THR A 9 36.47 11.46 -15.85
C THR A 9 36.36 12.75 -16.67
N ASP A 10 37.14 12.86 -17.75
CA ASP A 10 37.13 14.05 -18.61
C ASP A 10 35.94 14.03 -19.60
N ILE A 11 35.50 12.84 -20.02
CA ILE A 11 34.49 12.66 -21.07
C ILE A 11 33.08 12.86 -20.52
N GLU A 12 32.77 12.29 -19.35
CA GLU A 12 31.40 12.28 -18.79
C GLU A 12 30.92 13.70 -18.49
N GLY A 13 31.71 14.49 -17.75
CA GLY A 13 31.33 15.85 -17.38
C GLY A 13 31.15 16.77 -18.59
N LYS A 14 31.98 16.60 -19.64
CA LYS A 14 31.84 17.34 -20.90
C LYS A 14 30.49 17.08 -21.56
N TRP A 15 30.09 15.81 -21.71
CA TRP A 15 28.85 15.47 -22.40
C TRP A 15 27.60 15.74 -21.57
N GLN A 16 27.68 15.55 -20.25
CA GLN A 16 26.62 15.95 -19.31
C GLN A 16 26.32 17.45 -19.46
N GLY A 17 27.36 18.30 -19.41
CA GLY A 17 27.21 19.74 -19.60
C GLY A 17 26.70 20.12 -21.00
N PHE A 18 27.10 19.39 -22.05
CA PHE A 18 26.57 19.61 -23.40
C PHE A 18 25.06 19.33 -23.48
N TRP A 19 24.60 18.20 -22.92
CA TRP A 19 23.18 17.82 -22.94
C TRP A 19 22.30 18.78 -22.13
N GLU A 20 22.81 19.26 -20.99
CA GLU A 20 22.14 20.30 -20.20
C GLU A 20 22.08 21.62 -20.96
N GLY A 21 23.20 22.05 -21.55
CA GLY A 21 23.28 23.31 -22.29
C GLY A 21 22.40 23.37 -23.53
N CYS A 22 22.17 22.24 -24.21
CA CYS A 22 21.24 22.16 -25.33
C CYS A 22 19.81 21.78 -24.94
N GLY A 23 19.54 21.56 -23.64
CA GLY A 23 18.23 21.19 -23.14
C GLY A 23 17.72 19.85 -23.69
N LEU A 24 18.61 18.87 -23.90
CA LEU A 24 18.27 17.61 -24.59
C LEU A 24 17.06 16.88 -23.98
N PHE A 25 16.88 16.97 -22.66
CA PHE A 25 15.83 16.29 -21.91
C PHE A 25 14.64 17.19 -21.55
N HIS A 26 14.63 18.45 -21.99
CA HIS A 26 13.52 19.36 -21.75
C HIS A 26 12.31 18.97 -22.62
N THR A 27 11.14 18.85 -22.01
CA THR A 27 9.91 18.45 -22.71
C THR A 27 9.21 19.67 -23.31
N ASN A 28 8.91 19.64 -24.62
CA ASN A 28 8.14 20.71 -25.26
C ASN A 28 6.65 20.38 -25.31
N GLU A 29 5.83 20.94 -24.43
CA GLU A 29 4.37 20.68 -24.37
C GLU A 29 3.60 21.19 -25.59
N THR A 30 4.16 22.15 -26.34
CA THR A 30 3.52 22.79 -27.51
C THR A 30 3.95 22.19 -28.85
N GLY A 31 4.81 21.15 -28.82
CA GLY A 31 5.34 20.52 -30.02
C GLY A 31 4.33 19.68 -30.79
N THR A 32 4.59 19.49 -32.09
CA THR A 32 3.78 18.63 -32.99
C THR A 32 4.28 17.19 -33.08
N LYS A 33 5.42 16.87 -32.46
CA LYS A 33 6.00 15.53 -32.40
C LYS A 33 5.13 14.59 -31.58
N ASP A 34 5.16 13.31 -31.93
CA ASP A 34 4.51 12.25 -31.15
C ASP A 34 5.01 12.23 -29.71
N LYS A 35 4.08 12.11 -28.76
CA LYS A 35 4.38 12.20 -27.33
C LYS A 35 4.80 10.83 -26.78
N PHE A 36 5.74 10.82 -25.84
CA PHE A 36 6.08 9.63 -25.08
C PHE A 36 6.35 10.01 -23.62
N TYR A 37 5.68 9.35 -22.67
CA TYR A 37 5.93 9.57 -21.25
C TYR A 37 6.65 8.34 -20.68
N CYS A 38 7.94 8.51 -20.37
CA CYS A 38 8.74 7.51 -19.66
C CYS A 38 8.79 7.85 -18.17
N LEU A 39 8.12 7.05 -17.34
CA LEU A 39 8.10 7.24 -15.88
C LEU A 39 8.81 6.07 -15.19
N VAL A 40 9.68 6.41 -14.24
CA VAL A 40 10.26 5.49 -13.27
C VAL A 40 9.70 5.82 -11.89
N MET A 41 9.55 4.82 -11.02
CA MET A 41 9.14 5.07 -9.63
C MET A 41 10.21 5.94 -8.93
N PHE A 42 9.83 7.17 -8.57
CA PHE A 42 10.68 8.15 -7.89
C PHE A 42 11.14 7.68 -6.49
N PRO A 43 12.35 8.07 -6.04
CA PRO A 43 12.95 7.52 -4.83
C PRO A 43 12.40 8.15 -3.54
N TYR A 44 12.40 7.35 -2.46
CA TYR A 44 12.39 7.85 -1.10
C TYR A 44 13.75 8.49 -0.76
N PRO A 45 13.82 9.75 -0.30
CA PRO A 45 15.06 10.39 0.14
C PRO A 45 15.45 9.94 1.57
N SER A 46 15.44 8.63 1.82
CA SER A 46 15.80 8.01 3.10
C SER A 46 17.32 7.82 3.27
N GLY A 47 18.11 8.02 2.20
CA GLY A 47 19.57 7.94 2.21
C GLY A 47 20.17 8.37 0.86
N THR A 48 21.23 7.68 0.43
CA THR A 48 21.83 7.85 -0.92
C THR A 48 21.34 6.77 -1.88
N LEU A 49 21.46 7.01 -3.19
CA LEU A 49 21.10 6.04 -4.20
C LEU A 49 22.07 4.84 -4.18
N HIS A 50 21.50 3.64 -4.10
CA HIS A 50 22.19 2.35 -4.23
C HIS A 50 22.03 1.73 -5.64
N VAL A 51 22.73 0.62 -5.92
CA VAL A 51 22.74 -0.06 -7.24
C VAL A 51 21.36 -0.45 -7.78
N GLY A 52 20.41 -0.82 -6.90
CA GLY A 52 19.01 -1.06 -7.30
C GLY A 52 18.33 0.17 -7.94
N HIS A 53 18.61 1.38 -7.44
CA HIS A 53 18.14 2.62 -8.08
C HIS A 53 18.78 2.79 -9.45
N GLY A 54 20.09 2.52 -9.57
CA GLY A 54 20.79 2.54 -10.85
C GLY A 54 20.13 1.63 -11.88
N ARG A 55 19.78 0.39 -11.51
CA ARG A 55 19.05 -0.53 -12.38
C ARG A 55 17.73 0.06 -12.88
N ASN A 56 16.94 0.68 -11.99
CA ASN A 56 15.65 1.26 -12.36
C ASN A 56 15.81 2.48 -13.30
N TYR A 57 16.67 3.42 -12.91
CA TYR A 57 16.78 4.73 -13.56
C TYR A 57 17.55 4.69 -14.87
N ILE A 58 18.60 3.87 -14.97
CA ILE A 58 19.36 3.71 -16.21
C ILE A 58 18.51 3.03 -17.29
N ILE A 59 17.64 2.08 -16.92
CA ILE A 59 16.70 1.48 -17.88
C ILE A 59 15.73 2.53 -18.43
N GLY A 60 15.18 3.38 -17.55
CA GLY A 60 14.34 4.51 -17.97
C GLY A 60 15.07 5.47 -18.92
N ASP A 61 16.31 5.84 -18.59
CA ASP A 61 17.14 6.72 -19.41
C ASP A 61 17.41 6.17 -20.81
N VAL A 62 17.74 4.88 -20.90
CA VAL A 62 17.97 4.19 -22.18
C VAL A 62 16.71 4.28 -23.06
N VAL A 63 15.53 4.05 -22.51
CA VAL A 63 14.25 4.17 -23.23
C VAL A 63 14.00 5.62 -23.66
N SER A 64 14.19 6.58 -22.75
CA SER A 64 14.00 8.01 -23.04
C SER A 64 14.90 8.47 -24.18
N ARG A 65 16.20 8.18 -24.13
CA ARG A 65 17.16 8.51 -25.19
C ARG A 65 16.81 7.85 -26.51
N TYR A 66 16.45 6.56 -26.49
CA TYR A 66 16.00 5.85 -27.69
C TYR A 66 14.79 6.54 -28.34
N LYS A 67 13.80 6.95 -27.54
CA LYS A 67 12.59 7.64 -28.04
C LYS A 67 12.89 9.05 -28.54
N ILE A 68 13.76 9.80 -27.89
CA ILE A 68 14.26 11.10 -28.39
C ILE A 68 14.91 10.92 -29.76
N MET A 69 15.80 9.91 -29.92
CA MET A 69 16.46 9.60 -31.20
C MET A 69 15.48 9.15 -32.28
N LYS A 70 14.34 8.57 -31.90
CA LYS A 70 13.23 8.23 -32.81
C LYS A 70 12.33 9.42 -33.16
N GLY A 71 12.63 10.61 -32.66
CA GLY A 71 11.91 11.85 -32.99
C GLY A 71 10.71 12.15 -32.10
N TYR A 72 10.49 11.39 -31.02
CA TYR A 72 9.41 11.64 -30.07
C TYR A 72 9.70 12.88 -29.21
N ASN A 73 8.64 13.54 -28.76
CA ASN A 73 8.67 14.48 -27.65
C ASN A 73 8.51 13.70 -26.35
N VAL A 74 9.62 13.52 -25.62
CA VAL A 74 9.70 12.64 -24.46
C VAL A 74 9.58 13.45 -23.18
N LEU A 75 8.59 13.11 -22.34
CA LEU A 75 8.56 13.50 -20.94
C LEU A 75 9.23 12.39 -20.11
N SER A 76 10.35 12.72 -19.48
CA SER A 76 11.07 11.85 -18.55
C SER A 76 11.32 12.64 -17.26
N PRO A 77 10.35 12.68 -16.33
CA PRO A 77 10.45 13.48 -15.12
C PRO A 77 11.07 12.66 -13.98
N ILE A 78 11.45 13.36 -12.93
CA ILE A 78 11.84 12.76 -11.65
C ILE A 78 11.34 13.63 -10.51
N GLY A 79 11.30 13.09 -9.30
CA GLY A 79 10.96 13.83 -8.10
C GLY A 79 11.40 13.07 -6.86
N TRP A 80 10.83 13.43 -5.72
CA TRP A 80 11.19 12.84 -4.43
C TRP A 80 9.94 12.47 -3.64
N ASP A 81 9.82 11.21 -3.27
CA ASP A 81 8.78 10.74 -2.37
C ASP A 81 9.19 11.02 -0.92
N ALA A 82 9.04 12.29 -0.55
CA ALA A 82 9.71 12.93 0.57
C ALA A 82 8.90 12.99 1.87
N PHE A 83 7.72 12.35 1.91
CA PHE A 83 6.88 12.25 3.11
C PHE A 83 6.82 10.83 3.65
N GLY A 84 6.26 10.72 4.87
CA GLY A 84 5.97 9.44 5.48
C GLY A 84 7.18 8.77 6.13
N LEU A 85 6.93 7.54 6.53
CA LEU A 85 7.76 6.81 7.48
C LEU A 85 9.17 6.48 6.98
N PRO A 86 9.43 6.22 5.67
CA PRO A 86 10.81 6.01 5.21
C PRO A 86 11.75 7.19 5.47
N ALA A 87 11.32 8.42 5.19
CA ALA A 87 12.13 9.62 5.39
C ALA A 87 12.23 10.00 6.88
N GLU A 88 11.11 9.88 7.61
CA GLU A 88 11.05 10.19 9.04
C GLU A 88 11.91 9.24 9.88
N ASN A 89 11.76 7.91 9.69
CA ASN A 89 12.53 6.92 10.45
C ASN A 89 14.04 7.04 10.19
N ALA A 90 14.44 7.32 8.94
CA ALA A 90 15.83 7.54 8.60
C ALA A 90 16.40 8.79 9.28
N ALA A 91 15.62 9.87 9.32
CA ALA A 91 16.01 11.10 10.01
C ALA A 91 16.15 10.92 11.53
N ILE A 92 15.21 10.20 12.15
CA ILE A 92 15.27 9.86 13.58
C ILE A 92 16.51 9.02 13.88
N LYS A 93 16.78 7.98 13.09
CA LYS A 93 17.99 7.13 13.25
C LYS A 93 19.28 7.93 13.06
N GLY A 94 19.26 8.91 12.15
CA GLY A 94 20.38 9.81 11.90
C GLY A 94 20.50 10.98 12.89
N GLY A 95 19.60 11.11 13.86
CA GLY A 95 19.61 12.20 14.84
C GLY A 95 19.37 13.59 14.22
N SER A 96 18.60 13.66 13.13
CA SER A 96 18.37 14.91 12.38
C SER A 96 16.88 15.21 12.21
N HIS A 97 16.54 16.49 12.03
CA HIS A 97 15.18 16.89 11.73
C HIS A 97 14.77 16.35 10.33
N PRO A 98 13.59 15.73 10.15
CA PRO A 98 13.18 15.10 8.88
C PRO A 98 13.29 16.02 7.66
N ALA A 99 12.92 17.30 7.80
CA ALA A 99 13.05 18.26 6.71
C ALA A 99 14.51 18.51 6.28
N ALA A 100 15.44 18.62 7.23
CA ALA A 100 16.86 18.83 6.94
C ALA A 100 17.50 17.58 6.35
N TRP A 101 17.20 16.41 6.93
CA TRP A 101 17.62 15.10 6.43
C TRP A 101 17.20 14.89 4.97
N THR A 102 15.91 15.07 4.70
CA THR A 102 15.30 14.91 3.38
C THR A 102 15.95 15.83 2.36
N LYS A 103 16.12 17.12 2.67
CA LYS A 103 16.77 18.09 1.78
C LYS A 103 18.22 17.71 1.46
N ASN A 104 18.96 17.22 2.45
CA ASN A 104 20.35 16.79 2.27
C ASN A 104 20.45 15.55 1.39
N ASN A 105 19.56 14.58 1.58
CA ASN A 105 19.51 13.37 0.76
C ASN A 105 19.10 13.68 -0.68
N ILE A 106 18.07 14.51 -0.90
CA ILE A 106 17.70 15.00 -2.23
C ILE A 106 18.92 15.61 -2.94
N LYS A 107 19.66 16.50 -2.25
CA LYS A 107 20.88 17.10 -2.80
C LYS A 107 21.93 16.05 -3.17
N ALA A 108 22.10 15.01 -2.35
CA ALA A 108 23.06 13.93 -2.62
C ALA A 108 22.62 13.04 -3.80
N MET A 109 21.35 12.63 -3.81
CA MET A 109 20.76 11.81 -4.88
C MET A 109 20.81 12.53 -6.23
N LYS A 110 20.52 13.84 -6.28
CA LYS A 110 20.70 14.66 -7.50
C LYS A 110 22.13 14.61 -8.04
N ARG A 111 23.13 14.77 -7.17
CA ARG A 111 24.55 14.66 -7.57
C ARG A 111 24.86 13.27 -8.12
N GLN A 112 24.29 12.21 -7.54
CA GLN A 112 24.48 10.84 -8.04
C GLN A 112 23.82 10.63 -9.41
N LEU A 113 22.57 11.08 -9.60
CA LEU A 113 21.87 10.98 -10.89
C LEU A 113 22.61 11.73 -12.00
N HIS A 114 23.06 12.95 -11.71
CA HIS A 114 23.87 13.74 -12.65
C HIS A 114 25.18 13.01 -12.99
N ARG A 115 25.91 12.49 -11.99
CA ARG A 115 27.13 11.70 -12.22
C ARG A 115 26.89 10.42 -13.03
N TRP A 116 25.74 9.78 -12.90
CA TRP A 116 25.36 8.62 -13.72
C TRP A 116 24.99 9.00 -15.17
N GLY A 117 24.88 10.30 -15.48
CA GLY A 117 24.50 10.77 -16.81
C GLY A 117 23.04 10.47 -17.18
N VAL A 118 22.19 10.20 -16.18
CA VAL A 118 20.76 9.95 -16.38
C VAL A 118 20.07 11.28 -16.68
N GLY A 119 19.32 11.32 -17.78
CA GLY A 119 18.62 12.49 -18.26
C GLY A 119 17.18 12.58 -17.78
N TYR A 120 16.85 13.70 -17.14
CA TYR A 120 15.48 14.03 -16.74
C TYR A 120 15.14 15.47 -17.13
N ASP A 121 13.84 15.71 -17.28
CA ASP A 121 13.28 17.05 -17.33
C ASP A 121 13.22 17.63 -15.90
N TRP A 122 14.30 18.31 -15.49
CA TRP A 122 14.42 18.89 -14.15
C TRP A 122 13.48 20.07 -13.91
N ASP A 123 12.91 20.67 -14.96
CA ASP A 123 11.89 21.72 -14.80
C ASP A 123 10.56 21.16 -14.25
N ARG A 124 10.39 19.83 -14.32
CA ARG A 124 9.23 19.09 -13.80
C ARG A 124 9.51 18.42 -12.44
N GLU A 125 10.61 18.76 -11.79
CA GLU A 125 10.95 18.20 -10.50
C GLU A 125 9.89 18.54 -9.44
N LEU A 126 9.51 17.52 -8.66
CA LEU A 126 8.60 17.68 -7.53
C LEU A 126 9.19 17.09 -6.25
N THR A 127 8.76 17.61 -5.11
CA THR A 127 9.10 17.07 -3.78
C THR A 127 7.82 16.94 -2.98
N SER A 128 7.39 15.73 -2.63
CA SER A 128 6.06 15.52 -2.06
C SER A 128 5.84 16.15 -0.69
N CYS A 129 6.92 16.48 0.04
CA CYS A 129 6.86 17.18 1.32
C CYS A 129 6.73 18.71 1.22
N ASN A 130 6.80 19.28 0.02
CA ASN A 130 6.69 20.73 -0.14
C ASN A 130 5.22 21.19 -0.19
N PRO A 131 4.90 22.39 0.37
CA PRO A 131 3.53 22.90 0.38
C PRO A 131 2.90 23.13 -0.99
N ASP A 132 3.71 23.44 -2.00
CA ASP A 132 3.27 23.59 -3.39
C ASP A 132 2.79 22.27 -4.01
N TYR A 133 3.22 21.12 -3.46
CA TYR A 133 2.74 19.80 -3.81
C TYR A 133 1.57 19.34 -2.92
N TYR A 134 1.77 19.23 -1.60
CA TYR A 134 0.78 18.58 -0.72
C TYR A 134 -0.52 19.39 -0.56
N LYS A 135 -0.56 20.68 -0.92
CA LYS A 135 -1.83 21.42 -0.99
C LYS A 135 -2.82 20.73 -1.94
N TRP A 136 -2.33 20.07 -2.99
CA TRP A 136 -3.17 19.33 -3.93
C TRP A 136 -3.61 17.99 -3.38
N THR A 137 -2.81 17.34 -2.53
CA THR A 137 -3.25 16.10 -1.85
C THR A 137 -4.33 16.41 -0.81
N GLN A 138 -4.22 17.54 -0.10
CA GLN A 138 -5.28 18.07 0.76
C GLN A 138 -6.56 18.36 -0.05
N TRP A 139 -6.42 19.01 -1.21
CA TRP A 139 -7.56 19.30 -2.09
C TRP A 139 -8.23 18.02 -2.62
N ILE A 140 -7.45 17.03 -3.09
CA ILE A 140 -7.98 15.73 -3.53
C ILE A 140 -8.70 15.03 -2.37
N PHE A 141 -8.12 15.04 -1.17
CA PHE A 141 -8.77 14.47 0.01
C PHE A 141 -10.14 15.12 0.28
N LEU A 142 -10.24 16.45 0.20
CA LEU A 142 -11.52 17.14 0.34
C LEU A 142 -12.51 16.73 -0.75
N LYS A 143 -12.06 16.58 -2.01
CA LYS A 143 -12.92 16.06 -3.09
C LYS A 143 -13.40 14.63 -2.84
N LEU A 144 -12.53 13.76 -2.34
CA LEU A 144 -12.93 12.41 -1.95
C LEU A 144 -13.91 12.44 -0.77
N TYR A 145 -13.71 13.31 0.21
CA TYR A 145 -14.60 13.47 1.36
C TYR A 145 -15.98 13.98 0.95
N GLU A 146 -16.04 15.05 0.14
CA GLU A 146 -17.27 15.63 -0.43
C GLU A 146 -18.08 14.59 -1.22
N ASN A 147 -17.42 13.62 -1.85
CA ASN A 147 -18.04 12.55 -2.62
C ASN A 147 -18.24 11.24 -1.82
N ASN A 148 -18.14 11.26 -0.49
CA ASN A 148 -18.26 10.09 0.38
C ASN A 148 -17.27 8.95 0.03
N LEU A 149 -16.13 9.28 -0.57
CA LEU A 149 -15.03 8.35 -0.86
C LEU A 149 -13.93 8.36 0.20
N ALA A 150 -13.89 9.39 1.06
CA ALA A 150 -13.09 9.41 2.29
C ALA A 150 -14.03 9.49 3.51
N TYR A 151 -13.79 8.68 4.54
CA TYR A 151 -14.64 8.66 5.73
C TYR A 151 -13.85 8.25 6.98
N LYS A 152 -14.37 8.63 8.16
CA LYS A 152 -13.80 8.28 9.45
C LYS A 152 -14.63 7.15 10.10
N LYS A 153 -13.96 6.16 10.67
CA LYS A 153 -14.61 5.03 11.38
C LYS A 153 -13.71 4.52 12.50
N LYS A 154 -14.30 4.07 13.62
CA LYS A 154 -13.61 3.25 14.61
C LYS A 154 -13.43 1.83 14.07
N ALA A 155 -12.19 1.40 13.95
CA ALA A 155 -11.84 0.07 13.47
C ALA A 155 -10.63 -0.48 14.22
N ALA A 156 -10.56 -1.80 14.32
CA ALA A 156 -9.31 -2.48 14.62
C ALA A 156 -8.36 -2.23 13.44
N VAL A 157 -7.21 -1.62 13.73
CA VAL A 157 -6.19 -1.29 12.73
C VAL A 157 -4.87 -1.94 13.09
N ASN A 158 -4.12 -2.28 12.05
CA ASN A 158 -2.74 -2.73 12.17
C ASN A 158 -1.89 -1.62 12.80
N TRP A 159 -1.24 -1.93 13.92
CA TRP A 159 -0.39 -1.01 14.66
C TRP A 159 1.02 -1.58 14.77
N CYS A 160 2.01 -0.80 14.33
CA CYS A 160 3.41 -1.10 14.55
C CYS A 160 3.88 -0.43 15.85
N PRO A 161 4.27 -1.18 16.90
CA PRO A 161 4.72 -0.58 18.16
C PRO A 161 6.08 0.11 18.02
N SER A 162 6.93 -0.34 17.10
CA SER A 162 8.24 0.26 16.82
C SER A 162 8.12 1.59 16.08
N CYS A 163 7.27 1.66 15.04
CA CYS A 163 7.01 2.91 14.31
C CYS A 163 5.98 3.82 15.00
N ALA A 164 5.33 3.35 16.08
CA ALA A 164 4.28 4.06 16.79
C ALA A 164 3.19 4.64 15.89
N THR A 165 2.74 3.87 14.90
CA THR A 165 1.77 4.33 13.90
C THR A 165 0.91 3.20 13.34
N VAL A 166 -0.19 3.59 12.70
CA VAL A 166 -1.09 2.68 11.98
C VAL A 166 -0.49 2.28 10.63
N LEU A 167 -0.76 1.06 10.20
CA LEU A 167 -0.36 0.51 8.90
C LEU A 167 -1.59 0.17 8.07
N ALA A 168 -1.53 0.40 6.76
CA ALA A 168 -2.49 -0.19 5.82
C ALA A 168 -2.30 -1.72 5.77
N ASN A 169 -3.29 -2.45 5.26
CA ASN A 169 -3.17 -3.92 5.11
C ASN A 169 -2.01 -4.28 4.18
N GLU A 170 -1.78 -3.49 3.15
CA GLU A 170 -0.70 -3.63 2.17
C GLU A 170 0.70 -3.44 2.79
N GLN A 171 0.78 -2.81 3.96
CA GLN A 171 2.03 -2.53 4.68
C GLN A 171 2.37 -3.59 5.74
N VAL A 172 1.56 -4.66 5.80
CA VAL A 172 1.76 -5.81 6.67
C VAL A 172 2.18 -7.01 5.82
N VAL A 173 3.45 -7.38 5.89
CA VAL A 173 4.04 -8.48 5.12
C VAL A 173 4.34 -9.62 6.07
N GLU A 174 3.73 -10.78 5.84
CA GLU A 174 3.82 -11.95 6.73
C GLU A 174 3.50 -11.59 8.20
N GLY A 175 2.65 -10.57 8.39
CA GLY A 175 2.24 -10.10 9.71
C GLY A 175 3.19 -9.17 10.45
N CYS A 176 4.29 -8.81 9.81
CA CYS A 176 5.25 -7.84 10.28
C CYS A 176 5.13 -6.53 9.50
N CYS A 177 5.63 -5.45 10.10
CA CYS A 177 5.72 -4.17 9.42
C CYS A 177 6.68 -4.27 8.23
N GLU A 178 6.24 -3.84 7.02
CA GLU A 178 7.05 -3.87 5.78
C GLU A 178 8.43 -3.16 5.88
N ARG A 179 8.66 -2.35 6.93
CA ARG A 179 9.83 -1.46 7.05
C ARG A 179 10.82 -1.88 8.12
N CYS A 180 10.34 -2.46 9.22
CA CYS A 180 11.15 -2.72 10.41
C CYS A 180 10.97 -4.13 10.96
N ASP A 181 10.22 -4.98 10.26
CA ASP A 181 9.99 -6.40 10.56
C ASP A 181 9.42 -6.67 11.97
N THR A 182 8.94 -5.62 12.66
CA THR A 182 8.33 -5.75 13.98
C THR A 182 6.93 -6.35 13.85
N PRO A 183 6.57 -7.37 14.65
CA PRO A 183 5.24 -7.95 14.67
C PRO A 183 4.15 -6.91 14.88
N VAL A 184 3.13 -6.95 14.02
CA VAL A 184 2.01 -6.01 14.05
C VAL A 184 0.99 -6.46 15.09
N ARG A 185 0.43 -5.51 15.84
CA ARG A 185 -0.67 -5.73 16.79
C ARG A 185 -1.95 -5.06 16.30
N GLN A 186 -3.10 -5.51 16.76
CA GLN A 186 -4.37 -4.83 16.53
C GLN A 186 -4.60 -3.77 17.61
N ARG A 187 -5.11 -2.61 17.20
CA ARG A 187 -5.56 -1.55 18.13
C ARG A 187 -6.84 -0.90 17.59
N ASP A 188 -7.81 -0.68 18.46
CA ASP A 188 -9.01 0.06 18.09
C ASP A 188 -8.72 1.56 18.06
N LEU A 189 -8.78 2.16 16.87
CA LEU A 189 -8.58 3.59 16.67
C LEU A 189 -9.62 4.16 15.72
N GLU A 190 -9.91 5.45 15.89
CA GLU A 190 -10.70 6.19 14.93
C GLU A 190 -9.79 6.71 13.80
N GLN A 191 -9.95 6.15 12.60
CA GLN A 191 -9.04 6.38 11.48
C GLN A 191 -9.80 6.82 10.23
N TRP A 192 -9.06 7.44 9.30
CA TRP A 192 -9.55 7.79 7.97
C TRP A 192 -9.35 6.62 7.00
N PHE A 193 -10.35 6.37 6.17
CA PHE A 193 -10.35 5.32 5.17
C PHE A 193 -10.80 5.88 3.82
N PHE A 194 -10.27 5.29 2.74
CA PHE A 194 -10.79 5.49 1.40
C PHE A 194 -11.70 4.32 1.00
N ARG A 195 -12.84 4.61 0.37
CA ARG A 195 -13.78 3.60 -0.13
C ARG A 195 -13.31 2.95 -1.44
N ILE A 196 -12.08 2.46 -1.46
CA ILE A 196 -11.53 1.75 -2.64
C ILE A 196 -12.37 0.51 -3.00
N SER A 197 -13.05 -0.09 -2.03
CA SER A 197 -13.96 -1.22 -2.26
C SER A 197 -15.14 -0.89 -3.18
N GLN A 198 -15.58 0.36 -3.28
CA GLN A 198 -16.59 0.77 -4.27
C GLN A 198 -16.08 0.64 -5.71
N TYR A 199 -14.76 0.61 -5.90
CA TYR A 199 -14.10 0.43 -7.18
C TYR A 199 -13.55 -0.99 -7.38
N ALA A 200 -13.71 -1.90 -6.41
CA ALA A 200 -13.08 -3.23 -6.46
C ALA A 200 -13.48 -4.05 -7.70
N GLN A 201 -14.76 -4.07 -8.06
CA GLN A 201 -15.22 -4.78 -9.26
C GLN A 201 -14.63 -4.17 -10.53
N LYS A 202 -14.66 -2.84 -10.64
CA LYS A 202 -14.08 -2.13 -11.78
C LYS A 202 -12.58 -2.36 -11.89
N LEU A 203 -11.84 -2.32 -10.78
CA LEU A 203 -10.41 -2.62 -10.74
C LEU A 203 -10.13 -4.04 -11.23
N LEU A 204 -10.96 -5.01 -10.83
CA LEU A 204 -10.82 -6.40 -11.26
C LEU A 204 -11.13 -6.57 -12.76
N ASP A 205 -12.20 -5.94 -13.25
CA ASP A 205 -12.61 -6.02 -14.65
C ASP A 205 -11.60 -5.32 -15.57
N ASP A 206 -11.10 -4.15 -15.18
CA ASP A 206 -10.19 -3.34 -16.00
C ASP A 206 -8.76 -3.94 -16.07
N ILE A 207 -8.39 -4.87 -15.19
CA ILE A 207 -7.07 -5.54 -15.22
C ILE A 207 -6.82 -6.24 -16.56
N VAL A 208 -7.87 -6.78 -17.21
CA VAL A 208 -7.71 -7.47 -18.51
C VAL A 208 -7.37 -6.50 -19.64
N LEU A 209 -7.67 -5.20 -19.50
CA LEU A 209 -7.38 -4.16 -20.49
C LEU A 209 -5.89 -3.77 -20.51
N LEU A 210 -5.10 -4.21 -19.52
CA LEU A 210 -3.71 -3.81 -19.33
C LEU A 210 -2.73 -4.71 -20.12
N ASP A 211 -2.83 -4.76 -21.45
CA ASP A 211 -2.01 -5.65 -22.31
C ASP A 211 -0.48 -5.49 -22.10
N GLY A 212 -0.02 -4.28 -21.76
CA GLY A 212 1.39 -4.00 -21.50
C GLY A 212 1.90 -4.40 -20.11
N TRP A 213 1.04 -4.94 -19.23
CA TRP A 213 1.42 -5.29 -17.85
C TRP A 213 1.83 -6.77 -17.73
N PRO A 214 2.85 -7.09 -16.90
CA PRO A 214 3.23 -8.47 -16.65
C PRO A 214 2.10 -9.28 -15.99
N GLU A 215 1.88 -10.51 -16.47
CA GLU A 215 0.79 -11.37 -15.99
C GLU A 215 0.87 -11.63 -14.48
N ARG A 216 2.09 -11.81 -13.96
CA ARG A 216 2.33 -11.96 -12.52
C ARG A 216 1.74 -10.81 -11.71
N VAL A 217 1.86 -9.56 -12.18
CA VAL A 217 1.34 -8.38 -11.46
C VAL A 217 -0.19 -8.37 -11.50
N LYS A 218 -0.78 -8.68 -12.66
CA LYS A 218 -2.24 -8.81 -12.82
C LYS A 218 -2.81 -9.87 -11.88
N THR A 219 -2.20 -11.06 -11.85
CA THR A 219 -2.62 -12.16 -10.96
C THR A 219 -2.51 -11.76 -9.49
N MET A 220 -1.42 -11.09 -9.08
CA MET A 220 -1.26 -10.61 -7.71
C MET A 220 -2.37 -9.63 -7.30
N GLN A 221 -2.73 -8.69 -8.18
CA GLN A 221 -3.82 -7.74 -7.91
C GLN A 221 -5.19 -8.43 -7.85
N ALA A 222 -5.48 -9.34 -8.78
CA ALA A 222 -6.74 -10.09 -8.79
C ALA A 222 -6.91 -10.91 -7.49
N ASN A 223 -5.85 -11.59 -7.06
CA ASN A 223 -5.84 -12.35 -5.81
C ASN A 223 -5.97 -11.44 -4.58
N TRP A 224 -5.36 -10.25 -4.60
CA TRP A 224 -5.48 -9.26 -3.52
C TRP A 224 -6.91 -8.70 -3.41
N ILE A 225 -7.56 -8.42 -4.54
CA ILE A 225 -8.96 -7.99 -4.56
C ILE A 225 -9.88 -9.11 -4.04
N GLY A 226 -9.58 -10.36 -4.39
CA GLY A 226 -10.17 -11.54 -3.75
C GLY A 226 -11.70 -11.61 -3.88
N ARG A 227 -12.25 -11.27 -5.05
CA ARG A 227 -13.70 -11.33 -5.29
C ARG A 227 -14.22 -12.75 -5.02
N SER A 228 -15.23 -12.84 -4.18
CA SER A 228 -15.94 -14.08 -3.90
C SER A 228 -17.44 -13.88 -4.08
N GLU A 229 -18.11 -14.90 -4.61
CA GLU A 229 -19.56 -14.96 -4.72
C GLU A 229 -20.08 -15.95 -3.67
N GLY A 230 -21.19 -15.60 -3.04
CA GLY A 230 -21.73 -16.36 -1.92
C GLY A 230 -23.12 -15.89 -1.52
N ALA A 231 -23.63 -16.47 -0.44
CA ALA A 231 -24.93 -16.14 0.12
C ALA A 231 -24.78 -15.62 1.55
N SER A 232 -25.64 -14.67 1.93
CA SER A 232 -25.88 -14.34 3.32
C SER A 232 -27.06 -15.15 3.84
N ILE A 233 -26.83 -15.90 4.91
CA ILE A 233 -27.82 -16.75 5.58
C ILE A 233 -28.15 -16.13 6.94
N ASN A 234 -29.43 -15.98 7.21
CA ASN A 234 -29.94 -15.40 8.45
C ASN A 234 -30.31 -16.51 9.44
N PHE A 235 -29.43 -16.77 10.41
CA PHE A 235 -29.73 -17.66 11.53
C PHE A 235 -30.52 -16.90 12.60
N LYS A 236 -31.53 -17.52 13.22
CA LYS A 236 -32.28 -16.90 14.32
C LYS A 236 -31.77 -17.42 15.65
N LEU A 237 -31.47 -16.53 16.60
CA LEU A 237 -31.19 -16.92 17.98
C LEU A 237 -32.46 -17.51 18.62
N GLU A 238 -32.31 -18.67 19.26
CA GLU A 238 -33.45 -19.41 19.83
C GLU A 238 -34.22 -18.58 20.88
N ASP A 239 -33.50 -17.96 21.81
CA ASP A 239 -34.11 -17.24 22.95
C ASP A 239 -34.77 -15.90 22.57
N SER A 240 -34.24 -15.22 21.55
CA SER A 240 -34.60 -13.82 21.25
C SER A 240 -35.22 -13.61 19.88
N GLY A 241 -35.14 -14.60 18.99
CA GLY A 241 -35.52 -14.48 17.58
C GLY A 241 -34.66 -13.51 16.77
N LYS A 242 -33.65 -12.88 17.37
CA LYS A 242 -32.73 -11.96 16.69
C LYS A 242 -31.99 -12.67 15.56
N ILE A 243 -31.78 -11.93 14.47
CA ILE A 243 -31.10 -12.44 13.29
C ILE A 243 -29.59 -12.27 13.44
N LEU A 244 -28.87 -13.37 13.24
CA LEU A 244 -27.43 -13.44 13.12
C LEU A 244 -27.08 -13.74 11.65
N PRO A 245 -26.70 -12.73 10.85
CA PRO A 245 -26.31 -12.94 9.47
C PRO A 245 -24.93 -13.61 9.39
N CYS A 246 -24.84 -14.67 8.60
CA CYS A 246 -23.58 -15.35 8.27
C CYS A 246 -23.36 -15.30 6.76
N PHE A 247 -22.10 -15.27 6.32
CA PHE A 247 -21.75 -15.32 4.90
C PHE A 247 -21.06 -16.66 4.59
N THR A 248 -21.37 -17.25 3.44
CA THR A 248 -20.70 -18.44 2.93
C THR A 248 -20.57 -18.38 1.40
N THR A 249 -19.43 -18.85 0.88
CA THR A 249 -19.25 -19.11 -0.56
C THR A 249 -19.76 -20.49 -0.97
N ARG A 250 -20.22 -21.30 -0.02
CA ARG A 250 -20.75 -22.66 -0.20
C ARG A 250 -22.17 -22.76 0.38
N PRO A 251 -23.18 -22.11 -0.24
CA PRO A 251 -24.57 -22.18 0.23
C PRO A 251 -25.16 -23.59 0.10
N ASP A 252 -24.60 -24.43 -0.77
CA ASP A 252 -24.97 -25.82 -0.96
C ASP A 252 -24.79 -26.68 0.32
N THR A 253 -23.88 -26.30 1.22
CA THR A 253 -23.61 -27.05 2.45
C THR A 253 -24.53 -26.67 3.62
N LEU A 254 -25.56 -25.85 3.39
CA LEU A 254 -26.41 -25.29 4.46
C LEU A 254 -27.12 -26.36 5.30
N TYR A 255 -27.51 -27.48 4.69
CA TYR A 255 -28.14 -28.61 5.40
C TYR A 255 -27.21 -29.27 6.42
N GLY A 256 -25.89 -29.16 6.22
CA GLY A 256 -24.86 -29.75 7.08
C GLY A 256 -24.35 -28.84 8.19
N VAL A 257 -24.95 -27.67 8.40
CA VAL A 257 -24.49 -26.73 9.44
C VAL A 257 -24.82 -27.28 10.83
N THR A 258 -23.79 -27.66 11.59
CA THR A 258 -23.89 -28.21 12.96
C THR A 258 -23.62 -27.18 14.06
N PHE A 259 -22.93 -26.07 13.74
CA PHE A 259 -22.69 -24.96 14.65
C PHE A 259 -22.40 -23.67 13.87
N VAL A 260 -22.49 -22.53 14.56
CA VAL A 260 -22.08 -21.21 14.06
C VAL A 260 -20.94 -20.70 14.93
N SER A 261 -19.89 -20.17 14.30
CA SER A 261 -18.75 -19.55 14.99
C SER A 261 -18.79 -18.03 14.82
N LEU A 262 -18.47 -17.30 15.89
CA LEU A 262 -18.39 -15.85 15.91
C LEU A 262 -16.95 -15.40 16.09
N ALA A 263 -16.54 -14.38 15.34
CA ALA A 263 -15.26 -13.72 15.58
C ALA A 263 -15.25 -13.10 16.99
N PRO A 264 -14.16 -13.19 17.77
CA PRO A 264 -14.03 -12.56 19.10
C PRO A 264 -14.34 -11.05 19.11
N GLU A 265 -14.17 -10.38 17.97
CA GLU A 265 -14.44 -8.96 17.78
C GLU A 265 -15.92 -8.66 17.50
N HIS A 266 -16.76 -9.67 17.30
CA HIS A 266 -18.15 -9.47 16.89
C HIS A 266 -18.96 -8.74 17.99
N PRO A 267 -19.63 -7.62 17.66
CA PRO A 267 -20.25 -6.74 18.65
C PRO A 267 -21.39 -7.40 19.42
N ILE A 268 -22.04 -8.42 18.85
CA ILE A 268 -23.14 -9.14 19.51
C ILE A 268 -22.68 -9.95 20.73
N ILE A 269 -21.40 -10.30 20.86
CA ILE A 269 -20.95 -11.27 21.88
C ILE A 269 -21.31 -10.77 23.28
N GLY A 270 -21.04 -9.50 23.59
CA GLY A 270 -21.32 -8.94 24.90
C GLY A 270 -22.82 -8.99 25.26
N GLU A 271 -23.69 -8.72 24.28
CA GLU A 271 -25.13 -8.88 24.48
C GLU A 271 -25.54 -10.35 24.62
N LEU A 272 -24.96 -11.21 23.79
CA LEU A 272 -25.30 -12.63 23.67
C LEU A 272 -25.09 -13.38 25.00
N VAL A 273 -24.00 -13.07 25.70
CA VAL A 273 -23.62 -13.76 26.94
C VAL A 273 -24.02 -13.01 28.20
N SER A 274 -24.61 -11.82 28.11
CA SER A 274 -24.96 -11.00 29.28
C SER A 274 -25.92 -11.73 30.22
N GLY A 275 -25.57 -11.80 31.50
CA GLY A 275 -26.35 -12.49 32.54
C GLY A 275 -26.30 -14.02 32.45
N SER A 276 -25.49 -14.60 31.54
CA SER A 276 -25.34 -16.05 31.43
C SER A 276 -24.24 -16.57 32.36
N PRO A 277 -24.31 -17.85 32.79
CA PRO A 277 -23.22 -18.48 33.53
C PRO A 277 -21.89 -18.50 32.77
N GLN A 278 -21.94 -18.42 31.42
CA GLN A 278 -20.77 -18.42 30.54
C GLN A 278 -20.15 -17.03 30.34
N GLU A 279 -20.79 -15.95 30.80
CA GLU A 279 -20.39 -14.56 30.52
C GLU A 279 -18.90 -14.31 30.76
N LYS A 280 -18.44 -14.59 31.98
CA LYS A 280 -17.04 -14.35 32.38
C LYS A 280 -16.06 -15.15 31.50
N ALA A 281 -16.31 -16.45 31.34
CA ALA A 281 -15.41 -17.32 30.58
C ALA A 281 -15.32 -16.92 29.11
N VAL A 282 -16.44 -16.51 28.49
CA VAL A 282 -16.47 -16.05 27.09
C VAL A 282 -15.77 -14.71 26.95
N MET A 283 -16.00 -13.76 27.86
CA MET A 283 -15.35 -12.46 27.81
C MET A 283 -13.83 -12.55 28.06
N ASP A 284 -13.38 -13.40 28.99
CA ASP A 284 -11.96 -13.69 29.22
C ASP A 284 -11.30 -14.31 27.97
N PHE A 285 -12.01 -15.23 27.29
CA PHE A 285 -11.56 -15.79 26.01
C PHE A 285 -11.45 -14.72 24.92
N VAL A 286 -12.46 -13.87 24.78
CA VAL A 286 -12.48 -12.77 23.80
C VAL A 286 -11.31 -11.81 24.01
N GLU A 287 -11.06 -11.41 25.26
CA GLU A 287 -9.94 -10.51 25.57
C GLU A 287 -8.59 -11.15 25.21
N ARG A 288 -8.39 -12.41 25.56
CA ARG A 288 -7.18 -13.15 25.20
C ARG A 288 -7.01 -13.29 23.69
N ALA A 289 -8.07 -13.67 22.97
CA ALA A 289 -8.04 -13.85 21.52
C ALA A 289 -7.82 -12.53 20.76
N ARG A 290 -8.30 -11.39 21.29
CA ARG A 290 -8.03 -10.06 20.73
C ARG A 290 -6.57 -9.61 20.93
N ASN A 291 -5.94 -10.10 22.00
CA ASN A 291 -4.55 -9.79 22.31
C ASN A 291 -3.55 -10.70 21.56
N GLN A 292 -4.02 -11.77 20.90
CA GLN A 292 -3.20 -12.59 20.01
C GLN A 292 -2.98 -11.89 18.67
N GLY A 293 -1.77 -12.03 18.10
CA GLY A 293 -1.47 -11.48 16.79
C GLY A 293 -2.32 -12.14 15.70
N MET A 294 -2.72 -11.39 14.67
CA MET A 294 -3.49 -11.94 13.55
C MET A 294 -2.76 -13.11 12.86
N VAL A 295 -1.42 -13.05 12.82
CA VAL A 295 -0.54 -14.12 12.33
C VAL A 295 -0.68 -15.38 13.15
N GLU A 296 -0.60 -15.27 14.48
CA GLU A 296 -0.71 -16.42 15.38
C GLU A 296 -2.08 -17.09 15.22
N ARG A 297 -3.12 -16.29 14.98
CA ARG A 297 -4.49 -16.76 14.73
C ARG A 297 -4.68 -17.43 13.37
N THR A 298 -3.90 -17.07 12.35
CA THR A 298 -4.00 -17.62 10.99
C THR A 298 -2.89 -18.62 10.65
N ALA A 299 -1.90 -18.82 11.53
CA ALA A 299 -0.78 -19.71 11.29
C ALA A 299 -1.23 -21.17 11.19
N GLU A 300 -0.69 -21.87 10.20
CA GLU A 300 -0.90 -23.31 10.05
C GLU A 300 -0.27 -24.06 11.23
N GLY A 301 -1.04 -24.92 11.88
CA GLY A 301 -0.59 -25.70 13.04
C GLY A 301 -0.93 -25.09 14.40
N THR A 302 -1.46 -23.87 14.47
CA THR A 302 -2.02 -23.34 15.73
C THR A 302 -3.23 -24.17 16.16
N GLU A 303 -3.28 -24.54 17.43
CA GLU A 303 -4.42 -25.26 18.00
C GLU A 303 -5.69 -24.42 17.88
N LYS A 304 -6.76 -25.02 17.33
CA LYS A 304 -8.04 -24.32 17.18
C LYS A 304 -8.74 -24.27 18.51
N GLU A 305 -8.66 -23.12 19.16
CA GLU A 305 -9.40 -22.86 20.39
C GLU A 305 -10.77 -22.23 20.11
N GLY A 306 -11.75 -22.55 20.95
CA GLY A 306 -13.07 -21.94 20.91
C GLY A 306 -13.79 -22.15 22.24
N ILE A 307 -14.79 -21.31 22.51
CA ILE A 307 -15.63 -21.43 23.70
C ILE A 307 -17.10 -21.42 23.30
N PHE A 308 -17.86 -22.37 23.86
CA PHE A 308 -19.30 -22.40 23.65
C PHE A 308 -19.98 -21.27 24.42
N THR A 309 -20.79 -20.48 23.72
CA THR A 309 -21.47 -19.31 24.29
C THR A 309 -22.67 -19.67 25.17
N GLY A 310 -23.09 -20.94 25.19
CA GLY A 310 -24.33 -21.35 25.86
C GLY A 310 -25.60 -21.02 25.09
N LYS A 311 -25.48 -20.52 23.85
CA LYS A 311 -26.61 -20.08 23.02
C LYS A 311 -26.74 -20.91 21.76
N TYR A 312 -27.98 -21.06 21.31
CA TYR A 312 -28.33 -21.82 20.11
C TYR A 312 -28.93 -20.91 19.03
N VAL A 313 -28.83 -21.39 17.79
CA VAL A 313 -29.43 -20.78 16.62
C VAL A 313 -30.26 -21.78 15.86
N ILE A 314 -31.32 -21.30 15.21
CA ILE A 314 -32.23 -22.10 14.39
C ILE A 314 -31.74 -22.07 12.95
N ASN A 315 -31.50 -23.26 12.38
CA ASN A 315 -31.25 -23.44 10.95
C ASN A 315 -32.60 -23.64 10.22
N LEU A 316 -33.03 -22.63 9.49
CA LEU A 316 -34.36 -22.58 8.87
C LEU A 316 -34.61 -23.65 7.79
N VAL A 317 -33.57 -24.27 7.21
CA VAL A 317 -33.75 -25.31 6.18
C VAL A 317 -33.83 -26.74 6.72
N ASN A 318 -33.46 -26.95 8.00
CA ASN A 318 -33.48 -28.26 8.64
C ASN A 318 -34.67 -28.43 9.60
N ASN A 319 -35.63 -27.50 9.56
CA ASN A 319 -36.83 -27.54 10.41
C ASN A 319 -37.69 -28.76 10.11
#